data_AF-A0A6G7KDD2-F1
#
_entry.id   AF-A0A6G7KDD2-F1
#
_cell.length_a   1.000
_cell.length_b   1.000
_cell.length_c   1.000
_cell.angle_alpha   90.00
_cell.angle_beta   90.00
_cell.angle_gamma   90.00
#
_symmetry.space_group_name_H-M   'P 1'
#
loop_
_entity.id
_entity.type
_entity.pdbx_description
1 polymer ?
#
loop_
_entity_poly.entity_id
_entity_poly.type
_entity_poly.pdbx_seq_one_letter_code
_entity_poly.pdbx_strand_id
1 'polypeptide(L)'
;MAEENTDFYEELRPWFELKVSEFSKEGYSNIETDDLILCFKSFVWKHSIPSYYYQQVADILNASVNQYFDYKSLEAQVYNVSSLEEINFEEFF
;
A
#
# COMPACT_ATOMS: atom_id res chain seq x y z
N MET A 1 -2.81 -22.75 3.75
CA MET A 1 -1.33 -22.76 3.76
C MET A 1 -0.90 -21.49 3.06
N ALA A 2 -0.55 -20.45 3.80
CA ALA A 2 -0.21 -19.13 3.26
C ALA A 2 0.91 -18.51 4.10
N GLU A 3 2.03 -19.23 4.18
CA GLU A 3 3.30 -18.76 4.74
C GLU A 3 4.30 -18.61 3.59
N GLU A 4 3.98 -17.79 2.59
CA GLU A 4 4.89 -17.49 1.47
C GLU A 4 4.61 -16.07 0.97
N ASN A 5 5.16 -15.05 1.63
CA ASN A 5 5.43 -13.76 1.01
C ASN A 5 6.18 -12.74 1.89
N THR A 6 6.49 -13.07 3.15
CA THR A 6 7.22 -12.13 4.01
C THR A 6 8.63 -11.86 3.47
N ASP A 7 9.31 -12.90 2.98
CA ASP A 7 10.69 -12.79 2.47
C ASP A 7 10.80 -11.89 1.22
N PHE A 8 9.81 -11.94 0.32
CA PHE A 8 9.83 -11.22 -0.96
C PHE A 8 9.86 -9.70 -0.81
N TYR A 9 9.00 -9.14 0.05
CA TYR A 9 8.97 -7.68 0.26
C TYR A 9 10.16 -7.20 1.09
N GLU A 10 10.72 -8.06 1.94
CA GLU A 10 11.95 -7.77 2.70
C GLU A 10 13.18 -7.71 1.78
N GLU A 11 13.28 -8.57 0.75
CA GLU A 11 14.32 -8.47 -0.28
C GLU A 11 14.27 -7.13 -1.05
N LEU A 12 13.08 -6.57 -1.20
CA LEU A 12 12.84 -5.30 -1.90
C LEU A 12 12.87 -4.09 -0.96
N ARG A 13 12.90 -4.29 0.37
CA ARG A 13 12.89 -3.23 1.40
C ARG A 13 13.89 -2.11 1.14
N PRO A 14 15.16 -2.37 0.74
CA PRO A 14 16.11 -1.29 0.46
C PRO A 14 15.63 -0.32 -0.63
N TRP A 15 14.87 -0.81 -1.61
CA TRP A 15 14.32 0.02 -2.68
C TRP A 15 13.13 0.85 -2.21
N PHE A 16 12.29 0.29 -1.34
CA PHE A 16 11.22 1.03 -0.68
C PHE A 16 11.79 2.15 0.22
N GLU A 17 12.82 1.85 1.01
CA GLU A 17 13.50 2.84 1.86
C GLU A 17 14.14 3.96 1.03
N LEU A 18 14.78 3.60 -0.09
CA LEU A 18 15.32 4.58 -1.03
C LEU A 18 14.21 5.48 -1.58
N LYS A 19 13.06 4.91 -1.95
CA LYS A 19 11.93 5.66 -2.51
C LYS A 19 11.27 6.57 -1.47
N VAL A 20 11.12 6.11 -0.24
CA VAL A 20 10.67 6.93 0.88
C VAL A 20 11.63 8.08 1.15
N SER A 21 12.94 7.84 1.09
CA SER A 21 13.94 8.90 1.22
C SER A 21 13.79 9.97 0.13
N GLU A 22 13.44 9.57 -1.10
CA GLU A 22 13.14 10.49 -2.19
C GLU A 22 11.88 11.32 -1.89
N PHE A 23 10.78 10.66 -1.51
CA PHE A 23 9.54 11.34 -1.14
C PHE A 23 9.73 12.30 0.04
N SER A 24 10.55 11.94 1.02
CA SER A 24 10.89 12.81 2.13
C SER A 24 11.64 14.06 1.66
N LYS A 25 12.52 13.97 0.66
CA LYS A 25 13.21 15.13 0.07
C LYS A 25 12.27 16.02 -0.74
N GLU A 26 11.21 15.46 -1.29
CA GLU A 26 10.14 16.20 -1.99
C GLU A 26 9.14 16.88 -1.04
N GLY A 27 9.24 16.62 0.26
CA GLY A 27 8.41 17.25 1.31
C GLY A 27 7.37 16.31 1.94
N TYR A 28 7.37 15.03 1.58
CA TYR A 28 6.44 14.02 2.10
C TYR A 28 7.08 13.15 3.18
N SER A 29 7.51 13.77 4.29
CA SER A 29 8.22 13.08 5.39
C SER A 29 7.35 12.11 6.20
N ASN A 30 6.04 12.11 6.00
CA ASN A 30 5.09 11.28 6.76
C ASN A 30 4.80 9.93 6.08
N ILE A 31 5.45 9.64 4.94
CA ILE A 31 5.30 8.37 4.24
C ILE A 31 6.34 7.41 4.80
N GLU A 32 5.92 6.33 5.45
CA GLU A 32 6.83 5.32 5.97
C GLU A 32 7.09 4.20 4.96
N THR A 33 8.18 3.45 5.14
CA THR A 33 8.53 2.30 4.29
C THR A 33 7.42 1.25 4.30
N ASP A 34 6.86 0.97 5.47
CA ASP A 34 5.81 -0.02 5.64
C ASP A 34 4.49 0.43 4.97
N ASP A 35 4.19 1.73 4.96
CA ASP A 35 3.05 2.30 4.22
C ASP A 35 3.20 2.07 2.72
N LEU A 36 4.40 2.31 2.18
CA LEU A 36 4.67 2.14 0.76
C LEU A 36 4.65 0.65 0.35
N ILE A 37 5.17 -0.24 1.20
CA ILE A 37 5.07 -1.69 1.00
C ILE A 37 3.59 -2.11 0.96
N LEU A 38 2.78 -1.62 1.90
CA LEU A 38 1.35 -1.93 1.95
C LEU A 38 0.61 -1.40 0.71
N CYS A 39 0.95 -0.21 0.23
CA CYS A 39 0.46 0.35 -1.03
C CYS A 39 0.79 -0.58 -2.21
N PHE A 40 2.02 -1.05 -2.31
CA PHE A 40 2.41 -1.95 -3.40
C PHE A 40 1.68 -3.30 -3.31
N LYS A 41 1.57 -3.87 -2.12
CA LYS A 41 0.87 -5.12 -1.86
C LYS A 41 -0.64 -5.04 -2.17
N SER A 42 -1.27 -3.93 -1.82
CA SER A 42 -2.73 -3.80 -1.81
C SER A 42 -3.29 -3.06 -3.03
N PHE A 43 -2.46 -2.31 -3.75
CA PHE A 43 -2.88 -1.46 -4.87
C PHE A 43 -2.05 -1.72 -6.13
N VAL A 44 -0.74 -1.45 -6.11
CA VAL A 44 0.09 -1.47 -7.32
C VAL A 44 0.23 -2.87 -7.91
N TRP A 45 0.55 -3.86 -7.09
CA TRP A 45 0.72 -5.26 -7.50
C TRP A 45 -0.45 -6.16 -7.09
N LYS A 46 -1.60 -5.57 -6.74
CA LYS A 46 -2.80 -6.29 -6.30
C LYS A 46 -3.21 -7.41 -7.26
N HIS A 47 -3.09 -7.15 -8.57
CA HIS A 47 -3.54 -8.08 -9.61
C HIS A 47 -2.39 -8.81 -10.31
N SER A 48 -1.18 -8.23 -10.31
CA SER A 48 -0.03 -8.82 -10.99
C SER A 48 1.26 -8.24 -10.41
N ILE A 49 2.11 -9.13 -9.89
CA ILE A 49 3.50 -8.81 -9.54
C ILE A 49 4.36 -9.15 -10.77
N PRO A 50 5.26 -8.25 -11.22
CA PRO A 50 6.20 -8.57 -12.30
C PRO A 50 7.06 -9.79 -11.95
N SER A 51 7.36 -10.65 -12.92
CA SER A 51 8.11 -11.90 -12.65
C SER A 51 9.60 -11.69 -12.41
N TYR A 52 10.16 -10.58 -12.87
CA TYR A 52 11.60 -10.33 -12.79
C TYR A 52 11.91 -9.24 -11.77
N TYR A 53 12.95 -9.48 -10.96
CA TYR A 53 13.43 -8.56 -9.93
C TYR A 53 13.67 -7.13 -10.45
N TYR A 54 14.33 -6.99 -11.60
CA TYR A 54 14.61 -5.66 -12.16
C TYR A 54 13.34 -4.87 -12.53
N GLN A 55 12.24 -5.55 -12.90
CA GLN A 55 10.96 -4.91 -13.20
C GLN A 55 10.29 -4.47 -11.91
N GLN A 56 10.34 -5.30 -10.87
CA GLN A 56 9.81 -4.96 -9.55
C GLN A 56 10.52 -3.73 -8.98
N VAL A 57 11.86 -3.69 -9.05
CA VAL A 57 12.65 -2.53 -8.64
C VAL A 57 12.32 -1.30 -9.49
N ALA A 58 12.18 -1.46 -10.81
CA ALA A 58 11.80 -0.36 -11.69
C ALA A 58 10.41 0.21 -11.32
N ASP A 59 9.44 -0.64 -10.99
CA ASP A 59 8.11 -0.19 -10.55
C ASP A 59 8.21 0.62 -9.24
N ILE A 60 8.99 0.16 -8.26
CA ILE A 60 9.22 0.87 -7.00
C ILE A 60 9.86 2.23 -7.25
N LEU A 61 10.93 2.28 -8.04
CA LEU A 61 11.67 3.51 -8.32
C LEU A 61 10.86 4.52 -9.15
N ASN A 62 9.96 4.04 -10.01
CA ASN A 62 9.06 4.90 -10.80
C ASN A 62 7.76 5.24 -10.08
N ALA A 63 7.55 4.77 -8.84
CA ALA A 63 6.37 5.10 -8.07
C ALA A 63 6.25 6.63 -7.90
N SER A 64 5.06 7.16 -8.11
CA SER A 64 4.74 8.55 -7.84
C SER A 64 4.08 8.68 -6.47
N VAL A 65 4.27 9.83 -5.84
CA VAL A 65 3.56 10.18 -4.61
C VAL A 65 2.03 10.14 -4.80
N ASN A 66 1.54 10.47 -6.00
CA ASN A 66 0.13 10.40 -6.33
C ASN A 66 -0.43 8.97 -6.21
N GLN A 67 0.31 7.95 -6.64
CA GLN A 67 -0.13 6.55 -6.49
C GLN A 67 -0.30 6.17 -5.02
N TYR A 68 0.54 6.70 -4.13
CA TYR A 68 0.38 6.52 -2.68
C TYR A 68 -0.88 7.22 -2.16
N PHE A 69 -1.14 8.47 -2.56
CA PHE A 69 -2.35 9.18 -2.13
C PHE A 69 -3.64 8.60 -2.71
N ASP A 70 -3.61 8.09 -3.94
CA ASP A 70 -4.73 7.35 -4.53
C ASP A 70 -5.04 6.10 -3.70
N TYR A 71 -4.01 5.35 -3.29
CA TYR A 71 -4.15 4.23 -2.36
C TYR A 71 -4.80 4.66 -1.03
N LYS A 72 -4.29 5.71 -0.37
CA LYS A 72 -4.85 6.20 0.90
C LYS A 72 -6.29 6.69 0.75
N SER A 73 -6.61 7.30 -0.39
CA SER A 73 -7.97 7.77 -0.70
C SER A 73 -8.94 6.61 -0.87
N LEU A 74 -8.51 5.53 -1.53
CA LEU A 74 -9.30 4.30 -1.66
C LEU A 74 -9.45 3.58 -0.32
N GLU A 75 -8.38 3.49 0.46
CA GLU A 75 -8.40 2.88 1.79
C GLU A 75 -9.40 3.58 2.70
N ALA A 76 -9.40 4.92 2.74
CA ALA A 76 -10.35 5.71 3.53
C ALA A 76 -11.81 5.54 3.10
N GLN A 77 -12.08 5.37 1.79
CA GLN A 77 -13.42 5.13 1.27
C GLN A 77 -13.93 3.74 1.63
N VAL A 78 -13.07 2.72 1.62
CA VAL A 78 -13.43 1.34 1.96
C VAL A 78 -13.64 1.19 3.48
N TYR A 79 -12.85 1.90 4.30
CA TYR A 79 -12.95 1.81 5.76
C TYR A 79 -14.19 2.52 6.34
N ASN A 80 -14.77 3.50 5.63
CA ASN A 80 -15.85 4.35 6.14
C ASN A 80 -17.26 3.81 5.84
N VAL A 81 -17.40 2.54 5.48
CA VAL A 81 -18.71 1.91 5.38
C VAL A 81 -18.86 1.01 6.60
N SER A 82 -19.39 1.57 7.70
CA SER A 82 -20.04 0.76 8.72
C SER A 82 -20.97 -0.20 8.00
N SER A 83 -20.77 -1.51 8.18
CA SER A 83 -21.73 -2.47 7.67
C SER A 83 -23.09 -2.12 8.28
N LEU A 84 -24.15 -2.19 7.47
CA LEU A 84 -25.55 -1.97 7.92
C LEU A 84 -25.97 -2.94 9.05
N GLU A 85 -25.10 -3.86 9.46
CA GLU A 85 -25.28 -4.84 10.53
C GLU A 85 -25.15 -4.23 11.94
N GLU A 86 -24.66 -2.98 12.09
CA GLU A 86 -24.67 -2.24 13.36
C GLU A 86 -25.89 -1.31 13.53
N ILE A 87 -26.88 -1.33 12.64
CA ILE A 87 -28.16 -0.69 12.91
C ILE A 87 -28.96 -1.62 13.84
N ASN A 88 -28.96 -1.29 15.13
CA ASN A 88 -29.83 -1.96 16.09
C ASN A 88 -31.29 -1.55 15.84
N PHE A 89 -32.02 -2.35 15.06
CA PHE A 89 -33.44 -2.13 14.79
C PHE A 89 -34.34 -2.29 16.03
N GLU A 90 -33.83 -2.75 17.18
CA GLU A 90 -34.60 -2.81 18.43
C GLU A 90 -34.84 -1.42 19.04
N GLU A 91 -34.18 -0.37 18.55
CA GLU A 91 -34.45 1.02 18.98
C GLU A 91 -35.68 1.64 18.28
N PHE A 92 -36.32 0.92 17.35
CA PHE A 92 -37.47 1.38 16.57
C PHE A 92 -38.84 0.82 17.02
N PHE A 93 -38.90 -0.07 18.02
CA PHE A 93 -40.14 -0.68 18.53
C PHE A 93 -40.43 -0.35 19.99
#